data_AF-A0A803PC27-F1
#
_entry.id   AF-A0A803PC27-F1
#
_cell.length_a   1.000
_cell.length_b   1.000
_cell.length_c   1.000
_cell.angle_alpha   90.00
_cell.angle_beta   90.00
_cell.angle_gamma   90.00
#
_symmetry.space_group_name_H-M   'P 1'
#
loop_
_entity.id
_entity.type
_entity.pdbx_description
1 polymer ?
#
loop_
_entity_poly.entity_id
_entity_poly.type
_entity_poly.pdbx_seq_one_letter_code
_entity_poly.pdbx_strand_id
1 'polypeptide(L)'
;MASGGMIPFQRDALRDSRKGDKKALNLIYQAVDEDVFEKISNATTAKEAWEKLQAFNKGAKEVKKIRLQAHRGDFETLFMEDNESISDYVLENCQSVKKK
;
A
#
# COMPACT_ATOMS: atom_id res chain seq x y z
N MET A 1 -36.10 40.06 4.07
CA MET A 1 -35.24 38.86 4.22
C MET A 1 -34.42 38.75 2.94
N ALA A 2 -33.15 39.20 2.95
CA ALA A 2 -32.32 39.18 1.75
C ALA A 2 -31.76 37.76 1.56
N SER A 3 -32.18 37.10 0.50
CA SER A 3 -31.66 35.80 0.07
C SER A 3 -30.16 35.93 -0.21
N GLY A 4 -29.34 35.27 0.61
CA GLY A 4 -27.90 35.17 0.42
C GLY A 4 -27.57 34.35 -0.82
N GLY A 5 -27.52 34.99 -1.99
CA GLY A 5 -26.97 34.40 -3.20
C GLY A 5 -25.45 34.28 -3.07
N MET A 6 -24.90 33.10 -3.37
CA MET A 6 -23.46 32.85 -3.42
C MET A 6 -22.78 33.85 -4.37
N ILE A 7 -21.75 34.56 -3.88
CA ILE A 7 -20.99 35.54 -4.68
C ILE A 7 -20.23 34.82 -5.80
N PRO A 8 -20.11 35.40 -7.01
CA PRO A 8 -19.50 34.75 -8.19
C PRO A 8 -18.12 34.13 -7.92
N PHE A 9 -17.30 34.80 -7.10
CA PHE A 9 -15.98 34.32 -6.70
C PHE A 9 -16.02 32.96 -5.96
N GLN A 10 -17.01 32.73 -5.10
CA GLN A 10 -17.18 31.45 -4.39
C GLN A 10 -17.55 30.31 -5.35
N ARG A 11 -18.29 30.63 -6.42
CA ARG A 11 -18.68 29.64 -7.45
C ARG A 11 -17.48 29.20 -8.27
N ASP A 12 -16.62 30.14 -8.68
CA ASP A 12 -15.41 29.83 -9.45
C ASP A 12 -14.40 29.02 -8.63
N ALA A 13 -14.16 29.41 -7.37
CA ALA A 13 -13.30 28.66 -6.46
C ALA A 13 -13.80 27.22 -6.24
N LEU A 14 -15.12 27.03 -6.07
CA LEU A 14 -15.72 25.70 -5.95
C LEU A 14 -15.55 24.86 -7.23
N ARG A 15 -15.71 25.48 -8.40
CA ARG A 15 -15.52 24.81 -9.70
C ARG A 15 -14.08 24.34 -9.86
N ASP A 16 -13.12 25.17 -9.51
CA ASP A 16 -11.70 24.86 -9.68
C ASP A 16 -11.25 23.80 -8.67
N SER A 17 -11.74 23.86 -7.43
CA SER A 17 -11.55 22.79 -6.44
C SER A 17 -12.08 21.43 -6.94
N ARG A 18 -13.30 21.39 -7.50
CA ARG A 18 -13.88 20.17 -8.08
C ARG A 18 -13.08 19.62 -9.26
N LYS A 19 -12.52 20.51 -10.11
CA LYS A 19 -11.64 20.10 -11.22
C LYS A 19 -10.34 19.50 -10.69
N GLY A 20 -9.74 20.13 -9.68
CA GLY A 20 -8.53 19.65 -9.03
C GLY A 20 -8.73 18.28 -8.39
N ASP A 21 -9.83 18.09 -7.65
CA ASP A 21 -10.16 16.82 -7.00
C ASP A 21 -10.36 15.69 -8.02
N LYS A 22 -11.12 15.92 -9.10
CA LYS A 22 -11.28 14.94 -10.18
C LYS A 22 -9.95 14.56 -10.84
N LYS A 23 -9.07 15.54 -11.06
CA LYS A 23 -7.74 15.28 -11.64
C LYS A 23 -6.90 14.42 -10.69
N ALA A 24 -6.90 14.74 -9.39
CA ALA A 24 -6.19 13.97 -8.39
C ALA A 24 -6.74 12.53 -8.27
N LEU A 25 -8.07 12.37 -8.29
CA LEU A 25 -8.73 11.07 -8.24
C LEU A 25 -8.33 10.18 -9.43
N ASN A 26 -8.33 10.74 -10.65
CA ASN A 26 -7.90 10.00 -11.84
C ASN A 26 -6.44 9.58 -11.77
N LEU A 27 -5.54 10.43 -11.26
CA LEU A 27 -4.13 10.08 -11.08
C LEU A 27 -3.95 8.94 -10.09
N ILE A 28 -4.75 8.92 -9.01
CA ILE A 28 -4.73 7.81 -8.05
C ILE A 28 -5.16 6.50 -8.73
N TYR A 29 -6.25 6.53 -9.51
CA TYR A 29 -6.73 5.34 -10.23
C TYR A 29 -5.73 4.81 -11.26
N GLN A 30 -4.99 5.69 -11.93
CA GLN A 30 -3.95 5.29 -12.88
C GLN A 30 -2.67 4.74 -12.22
N ALA A 31 -2.44 5.06 -10.95
CA ALA A 31 -1.22 4.68 -10.23
C ALA A 31 -1.31 3.31 -9.54
N VAL A 32 -2.47 2.65 -9.58
CA VAL A 32 -2.73 1.39 -8.89
C VAL A 32 -3.03 0.27 -9.89
N ASP A 33 -2.81 -0.97 -9.46
CA ASP A 33 -3.23 -2.15 -10.22
C ASP A 33 -4.75 -2.37 -10.16
N GLU A 34 -5.25 -3.32 -10.96
CA GLU A 34 -6.69 -3.63 -11.08
C GLU A 34 -7.31 -4.08 -9.75
N ASP A 35 -6.63 -4.95 -9.00
CA ASP A 35 -7.09 -5.45 -7.70
C ASP A 35 -7.24 -4.35 -6.65
N VAL A 36 -6.33 -3.38 -6.65
CA VAL A 36 -6.37 -2.22 -5.77
C VAL A 36 -7.39 -1.20 -6.27
N PHE A 37 -7.50 -1.00 -7.58
CA PHE A 37 -8.48 -0.12 -8.20
C PHE A 37 -9.91 -0.51 -7.83
N GLU A 38 -10.29 -1.79 -7.95
CA GLU A 38 -11.63 -2.26 -7.60
C GLU A 38 -12.05 -1.86 -6.17
N LYS A 39 -11.11 -1.95 -5.22
CA LYS A 39 -11.34 -1.62 -3.80
C LYS A 39 -11.55 -0.12 -3.55
N ILE A 40 -10.97 0.75 -4.38
CA ILE A 40 -11.04 2.21 -4.21
C ILE A 40 -12.01 2.88 -5.19
N SER A 41 -12.52 2.16 -6.19
CA SER A 41 -13.37 2.66 -7.29
C SER A 41 -14.64 3.39 -6.83
N ASN A 42 -15.19 3.03 -5.68
CA ASN A 42 -16.36 3.66 -5.07
C ASN A 42 -16.05 5.02 -4.40
N ALA A 43 -14.80 5.50 -4.43
CA ALA A 43 -14.45 6.80 -3.88
C ALA A 43 -14.96 7.95 -4.76
N THR A 44 -15.56 8.94 -4.11
CA THR A 44 -16.14 10.12 -4.78
C THR A 44 -15.18 11.31 -4.82
N THR A 45 -14.13 11.28 -3.98
CA THR A 45 -13.12 12.33 -3.88
C THR A 45 -11.72 11.72 -3.84
N ALA A 46 -10.70 12.49 -4.24
CA ALA A 46 -9.31 12.04 -4.17
C ALA A 46 -8.89 11.72 -2.74
N LYS A 47 -9.38 12.50 -1.77
CA LYS A 47 -9.13 12.28 -0.35
C LYS A 47 -9.66 10.92 0.11
N GLU A 48 -10.90 10.59 -0.23
CA GLU A 48 -11.52 9.32 0.15
C GLU A 48 -10.77 8.12 -0.45
N ALA A 49 -10.38 8.20 -1.73
CA ALA A 49 -9.58 7.18 -2.39
C ALA A 49 -8.22 7.00 -1.68
N TRP A 50 -7.55 8.10 -1.34
CA TRP A 50 -6.28 8.07 -0.61
C TRP A 50 -6.39 7.46 0.78
N GLU A 51 -7.45 7.79 1.53
CA GLU A 51 -7.69 7.22 2.87
C GLU A 51 -7.97 5.71 2.80
N LYS A 52 -8.75 5.25 1.82
CA LYS A 52 -8.96 3.81 1.56
C LYS A 52 -7.66 3.09 1.21
N LEU A 53 -6.83 3.68 0.36
CA LEU A 53 -5.50 3.15 0.02
C LEU A 53 -4.60 3.02 1.25
N GLN A 54 -4.57 4.05 2.10
CA GLN A 54 -3.80 4.00 3.33
C GLN A 54 -4.31 2.91 4.28
N ALA A 55 -5.63 2.74 4.40
CA ALA A 55 -6.21 1.70 5.25
C ALA A 55 -5.79 0.29 4.80
N PHE A 56 -5.84 0.00 3.50
CA PHE A 56 -5.37 -1.27 2.93
C PHE A 56 -3.88 -1.52 3.23
N ASN A 57 -3.05 -0.48 3.08
CA ASN A 57 -1.60 -0.60 3.27
C ASN A 57 -1.15 -0.60 4.74
N LYS A 58 -2.01 -0.22 5.69
CA LYS A 58 -1.70 -0.32 7.13
C LYS A 58 -1.48 -1.77 7.55
N GLY A 59 -2.30 -2.71 7.06
CA GLY A 59 -2.11 -4.14 7.31
C GLY A 59 -0.82 -4.69 6.69
N ALA A 60 -0.43 -4.18 5.53
CA ALA A 60 0.78 -4.62 4.83
C ALA A 60 2.07 -4.39 5.65
N LYS A 61 2.14 -3.32 6.46
CA LYS A 61 3.30 -3.05 7.32
C LYS A 61 3.44 -4.11 8.43
N GLU A 62 2.34 -4.44 9.10
CA GLU A 62 2.36 -5.42 10.17
C GLU A 62 2.64 -6.83 9.63
N VAL A 63 2.04 -7.20 8.49
CA VAL A 63 2.33 -8.47 7.80
C VAL A 63 3.82 -8.56 7.42
N LYS A 64 4.41 -7.49 6.86
CA LYS A 64 5.85 -7.46 6.55
C LYS A 64 6.70 -7.65 7.81
N LYS A 65 6.32 -7.01 8.91
CA LYS A 65 7.00 -7.16 10.21
C LYS A 65 6.91 -8.59 10.74
N ILE A 66 5.72 -9.19 10.73
CA ILE A 66 5.51 -10.58 11.16
C ILE A 66 6.35 -11.53 10.31
N ARG A 67 6.33 -11.39 8.98
CA ARG A 67 7.16 -12.20 8.06
C ARG A 67 8.65 -12.03 8.35
N LEU A 68 9.10 -10.81 8.61
CA LEU A 68 10.49 -10.56 8.98
C LEU A 68 10.87 -11.23 10.31
N GLN A 69 10.00 -11.19 11.31
CA GLN A 69 10.24 -11.87 12.59
C GLN A 69 10.27 -13.39 12.41
N ALA A 70 9.40 -13.95 11.58
CA ALA A 70 9.42 -15.38 11.25
C ALA A 70 10.76 -15.78 10.59
N HIS A 71 11.21 -15.02 9.59
CA HIS A 71 12.52 -15.26 8.95
C HIS A 71 13.70 -15.13 9.92
N ARG A 72 13.62 -14.18 10.87
CA ARG A 72 14.64 -14.04 11.91
C ARG A 72 14.67 -15.27 12.83
N GLY A 73 13.50 -15.76 13.25
CA GLY A 73 13.39 -16.98 14.05
C GLY A 73 13.95 -18.19 13.31
N ASP A 74 13.57 -18.38 12.04
CA ASP A 74 14.13 -19.43 11.17
C ASP A 74 15.67 -19.34 11.15
N PHE A 75 16.22 -18.15 10.95
CA PHE A 75 17.67 -17.92 10.91
C PHE A 75 18.38 -18.17 12.25
N GLU A 76 17.78 -17.76 13.38
CA GLU A 76 18.34 -17.99 14.72
C GLU A 76 18.37 -19.49 15.10
N THR A 77 17.51 -20.30 14.49
CA THR A 77 17.48 -21.76 14.67
C THR A 77 18.42 -22.53 13.73
N LEU A 78 19.04 -21.85 12.76
CA LEU A 78 19.99 -22.48 11.86
C LEU A 78 21.30 -22.78 12.58
N PHE A 79 21.72 -24.04 12.53
CA PHE A 79 23.04 -24.47 12.95
C PHE A 79 23.57 -25.52 11.97
N MET A 80 24.90 -25.60 11.86
CA MET A 80 25.59 -26.57 11.02
C MET A 80 25.93 -27.80 11.88
N GLU A 81 25.74 -28.99 11.34
CA GLU A 81 26.10 -30.23 12.04
C GLU A 81 27.62 -30.48 11.99
N ASP A 82 28.17 -31.20 12.97
CA ASP A 82 29.63 -31.43 13.09
C ASP A 82 30.22 -32.19 11.89
N ASN A 83 29.40 -32.96 11.18
CA ASN A 83 29.77 -33.76 10.02
C ASN A 83 29.40 -33.11 8.67
N GLU A 84 28.82 -31.91 8.70
CA GLU A 84 28.38 -31.18 7.51
C GLU A 84 29.50 -30.29 6.97
N SER A 85 29.72 -30.32 5.66
CA SER A 85 30.68 -29.40 5.05
C SER A 85 30.06 -28.01 4.88
N ILE A 86 30.88 -26.96 4.97
CA ILE A 86 30.42 -25.58 4.76
C ILE A 86 29.73 -25.42 3.39
N SER A 87 30.20 -26.11 2.36
CA SER A 87 29.59 -26.07 1.03
C SER A 87 28.19 -26.68 1.00
N ASP A 88 27.99 -27.81 1.69
CA ASP A 88 26.70 -28.49 1.76
C ASP A 88 25.70 -27.64 2.56
N TYR A 89 26.12 -27.12 3.71
CA TYR A 89 25.32 -26.22 4.55
C TYR A 89 24.83 -24.98 3.81
N VAL A 90 25.72 -24.31 3.08
CA VAL A 90 25.35 -23.12 2.30
C VAL A 90 24.40 -23.48 1.15
N LEU A 91 24.59 -24.63 0.51
CA LEU A 91 23.76 -25.07 -0.61
C LEU A 91 22.33 -25.38 -0.15
N GLU A 92 22.15 -26.06 0.98
CA GLU A 92 20.83 -26.39 1.53
C GLU A 92 20.09 -25.14 2.04
N ASN A 93 20.79 -24.26 2.75
CA ASN A 93 20.17 -23.11 3.41
C ASN A 93 19.94 -21.91 2.48
N CYS A 94 20.80 -21.65 1.49
CA CYS A 94 20.57 -20.57 0.52
C CYS A 94 19.47 -20.89 -0.51
N GLN A 95 19.11 -22.16 -0.72
CA GLN A 95 18.01 -22.54 -1.62
C GLN A 95 16.63 -22.39 -0.96
N SER A 96 16.55 -22.60 0.35
CA SER A 96 15.29 -22.53 1.11
C SER A 96 14.69 -21.12 1.17
N VAL A 97 15.51 -20.08 1.08
CA VAL A 97 15.07 -18.66 0.98
C VAL A 97 14.39 -18.34 -0.35
N LYS A 98 14.63 -19.13 -1.41
CA LYS A 98 14.05 -18.88 -2.76
C LYS A 98 12.74 -19.62 -3.04
N LYS A 99 12.29 -20.52 -2.15
CA LYS A 99 11.15 -21.44 -2.38
C LYS A 99 9.86 -21.09 -1.61
N LYS A 100 9.83 -20.05 -0.77
CA LYS A 100 8.63 -19.59 -0.03
C LYS A 100 8.09 -18.27 -0.57
#